data_AF-A0A661THX5-F1
#
_entry.id   AF-A0A661THX5-F1
#
_cell.length_a   1.000
_cell.length_b   1.000
_cell.length_c   1.000
_cell.angle_alpha   90.00
_cell.angle_beta   90.00
_cell.angle_gamma   90.00
#
_symmetry.space_group_name_H-M   'P 1'
#
loop_
_entity.id
_entity.type
_entity.pdbx_description
1 polymer ?
#
loop_
_entity_poly.entity_id
_entity_poly.type
_entity_poly.pdbx_seq_one_letter_code
_entity_poly.pdbx_strand_id
1 'polypeptide(L)' 'MGFEKNLQKRIKRHVSGRVRDYFAVTAPGMENLCLRELLSLPLSVKEAVAEKGGVSFKGRLHDCCLANLYLRTAG' A
#
# COMPACT_ATOMS: atom_id res chain seq x y z
N MET A 1 -30.71 -4.42 16.03
CA MET A 1 -29.88 -5.21 15.08
C MET A 1 -29.58 -4.54 13.72
N GLY A 2 -30.24 -3.44 13.31
CA GLY A 2 -30.00 -2.80 12.00
C GLY A 2 -28.83 -1.80 11.94
N PHE A 3 -28.40 -1.24 13.08
CA PHE A 3 -27.35 -0.22 13.13
C PHE A 3 -25.95 -0.79 12.88
N GLU A 4 -25.61 -1.92 13.51
CA GLU A 4 -24.33 -2.62 13.29
C GLU A 4 -24.13 -3.04 11.83
N LYS A 5 -25.17 -3.55 11.17
CA LYS A 5 -25.11 -3.92 9.75
C LYS A 5 -24.85 -2.70 8.85
N ASN A 6 -25.43 -1.55 9.15
CA ASN A 6 -25.20 -0.31 8.41
C ASN A 6 -23.79 0.24 8.66
N LEU A 7 -23.32 0.20 9.90
CA LEU A 7 -21.97 0.59 10.28
C LEU A 7 -20.93 -0.31 9.60
N GLN A 8 -21.10 -1.63 9.63
CA GLN A 8 -20.23 -2.59 8.94
C GLN A 8 -20.18 -2.35 7.43
N LYS A 9 -21.32 -2.09 6.78
CA LYS A 9 -21.33 -1.75 5.33
C LYS A 9 -20.56 -0.46 5.05
N ARG A 10 -20.71 0.55 5.92
CA ARG A 10 -20.05 1.85 5.77
C ARG A 10 -18.54 1.74 6.02
N ILE A 11 -18.12 1.03 7.06
CA ILE A 11 -16.72 0.70 7.34
C ILE A 11 -16.14 -0.11 6.18
N LYS A 12 -16.83 -1.17 5.72
CA LYS A 12 -16.37 -1.98 4.59
C LYS A 12 -16.14 -1.12 3.35
N ARG A 13 -17.06 -0.23 2.99
CA ARG A 13 -16.87 0.70 1.86
C ARG A 13 -15.72 1.67 2.07
N HIS A 14 -15.48 2.11 3.31
CA HIS A 14 -14.42 3.03 3.67
C HIS A 14 -13.04 2.36 3.63
N VAL A 15 -12.92 1.15 4.20
CA VAL A 15 -11.70 0.33 4.25
C VAL A 15 -11.38 -0.27 2.88
N SER A 16 -12.40 -0.68 2.13
CA SER A 16 -12.26 -1.16 0.74
C SER A 16 -12.07 -0.01 -0.26
N GLY A 17 -11.69 1.18 0.21
CA GLY A 17 -11.72 2.45 -0.51
C GLY A 17 -11.07 2.45 -1.90
N ARG A 18 -11.17 3.60 -2.57
CA ARG A 18 -10.63 3.79 -3.93
C ARG A 18 -9.14 3.48 -3.99
N VAL A 19 -8.69 3.01 -5.15
CA VAL A 19 -7.25 2.94 -5.46
C VAL A 19 -6.70 4.37 -5.47
N ARG A 20 -5.54 4.56 -4.84
CA ARG A 20 -4.83 5.83 -4.74
C ARG A 20 -3.36 5.63 -5.05
N ASP A 21 -2.70 6.72 -5.39
CA ASP A 21 -1.27 6.78 -5.60
C ASP A 21 -0.55 6.91 -4.24
N TYR A 22 0.51 6.13 -4.08
CA TYR A 22 1.37 6.10 -2.89
C TYR A 22 2.83 6.10 -3.31
N PHE A 23 3.70 6.58 -2.41
CA PHE A 23 5.14 6.59 -2.60
C PHE A 23 5.85 6.10 -1.34
N ALA A 24 6.59 5.00 -1.44
CA ALA A 24 7.43 4.49 -0.38
C ALA A 24 8.85 5.06 -0.53
N VAL A 25 9.22 5.98 0.35
CA VAL A 25 10.58 6.56 0.39
C VAL A 25 11.58 5.49 0.83
N THR A 26 12.75 5.47 0.21
CA THR A 26 13.85 4.56 0.56
C THR A 26 15.20 5.27 0.42
N ALA A 27 16.25 4.71 1.02
CA ALA A 27 17.60 5.21 0.85
C ALA A 27 18.02 5.18 -0.64
N PRO A 28 18.78 6.18 -1.13
CA PRO A 28 19.27 6.16 -2.50
C PRO A 28 20.06 4.89 -2.82
N GLY A 29 19.73 4.23 -3.93
CA GLY A 29 20.31 2.95 -4.33
C GLY A 29 19.55 1.70 -3.84
N MET A 30 18.54 1.87 -2.97
CA MET A 30 17.71 0.77 -2.45
C MET A 30 16.36 0.63 -3.19
N GLU A 31 16.08 1.47 -4.18
CA GLU A 31 14.78 1.53 -4.89
C GLU A 31 14.37 0.18 -5.47
N ASN A 32 15.30 -0.50 -6.17
CA ASN A 32 15.05 -1.81 -6.77
C ASN A 32 14.93 -2.94 -5.73
N LEU A 33 15.53 -2.77 -4.55
CA LEU A 33 15.36 -3.71 -3.44
C LEU A 33 13.98 -3.53 -2.81
N CYS A 34 13.60 -2.28 -2.52
CA CYS A 34 12.29 -1.91 -2.00
C CYS A 34 11.15 -2.32 -2.94
N LEU A 35 11.32 -2.15 -4.26
CA LEU A 35 10.34 -2.60 -5.24
C LEU A 35 10.16 -4.12 -5.21
N ARG A 36 11.26 -4.88 -5.15
CA ARG A 36 11.19 -6.35 -5.05
C ARG A 36 10.55 -6.80 -3.75
N GLU A 37 10.85 -6.12 -2.65
CA GLU A 37 10.21 -6.36 -1.35
C GLU A 37 8.69 -6.13 -1.46
N LEU A 38 8.27 -4.98 -1.99
CA LEU A 38 6.86 -4.63 -2.19
C LEU A 38 6.12 -5.66 -3.04
N LEU A 39 6.71 -6.10 -4.17
CA LEU A 39 6.11 -7.07 -5.07
C LEU A 39 6.07 -8.51 -4.51
N SER A 40 6.91 -8.81 -3.51
CA SER A 40 6.90 -10.12 -2.84
C SER A 40 5.80 -10.26 -1.80
N LEU A 41 5.20 -9.15 -1.36
CA LEU A 41 4.10 -9.15 -0.41
C LEU A 41 2.80 -9.57 -1.10
N PRO A 42 1.87 -10.25 -0.41
CA PRO A 42 0.56 -10.61 -0.95
C PRO A 42 -0.40 -9.39 -1.00
N LEU A 43 0.04 -8.32 -1.65
CA LEU A 43 -0.70 -7.05 -1.79
C LEU A 43 -1.30 -6.93 -3.19
N SER A 44 -2.43 -6.23 -3.30
CA SER A 44 -3.08 -5.95 -4.58
C SER A 44 -2.60 -4.61 -5.19
N VAL A 45 -1.31 -4.30 -5.04
CA VAL A 45 -0.72 -3.08 -5.60
C VAL A 45 -0.61 -3.16 -7.13
N LYS A 46 -0.71 -2.01 -7.79
CA LYS A 46 -0.64 -1.84 -9.23
C LYS A 46 0.41 -0.80 -9.58
N GLU A 47 0.95 -0.88 -10.79
CA GLU A 47 1.84 0.13 -11.34
C GLU A 47 3.00 0.46 -10.38
N ALA A 48 3.56 -0.57 -9.73
CA ALA A 48 4.69 -0.38 -8.82
C ALA A 48 5.98 -0.16 -9.62
N VAL A 49 6.64 0.97 -9.41
CA VAL A 49 7.84 1.37 -10.17
C VAL A 49 8.89 1.96 -9.22
N ALA A 50 10.14 1.56 -9.42
CA ALA A 50 11.28 2.17 -8.73
C ALA A 50 11.57 3.55 -9.34
N GLU A 51 11.56 4.58 -8.52
CA GLU A 51 11.84 5.97 -8.89
C GLU A 51 12.94 6.51 -7.98
N LYS A 52 13.66 7.55 -8.40
CA LYS A 52 14.76 8.10 -7.61
C LYS A 52 14.31 8.42 -6.17
N GLY A 53 14.92 7.74 -5.18
CA GLY A 53 14.60 7.93 -3.75
C GLY A 53 13.37 7.15 -3.25
N GLY A 54 12.77 6.25 -4.03
CA GLY A 54 11.64 5.46 -3.56
C GLY A 54 10.99 4.53 -4.57
N VAL A 55 9.78 4.09 -4.24
CA VAL A 55 8.92 3.26 -5.07
C VAL A 55 7.54 3.89 -5.13
N SER A 56 7.08 4.26 -6.32
CA SER A 56 5.70 4.65 -6.55
C SER A 56 4.85 3.41 -6.77
N PHE A 57 3.61 3.41 -6.26
CA PHE A 57 2.65 2.33 -6.49
C PHE A 57 1.22 2.81 -6.28
N LYS A 58 0.28 2.09 -6.86
CA LYS A 58 -1.16 2.31 -6.67
C LYS A 58 -1.76 1.19 -5.84
N GLY A 59 -2.56 1.53 -4.85
CA GLY A 59 -3.17 0.52 -3.97
C GLY A 59 -4.38 1.05 -3.23
N ARG A 60 -5.05 0.19 -2.47
CA ARG A 60 -6.02 0.66 -1.48
C ARG A 60 -5.30 1.05 -0.21
N LEU A 61 -6.01 1.75 0.68
CA LEU A 61 -5.47 2.11 2.00
C LEU A 61 -4.94 0.89 2.75
N HIS A 62 -5.65 -0.24 2.68
CA HIS A 62 -5.20 -1.49 3.28
C HIS A 62 -3.85 -1.97 2.74
N ASP A 63 -3.63 -1.89 1.43
CA ASP A 63 -2.34 -2.27 0.82
C ASP A 63 -1.23 -1.33 1.28
N CYS A 64 -1.50 -0.02 1.35
CA CYS A 64 -0.55 0.96 1.88
C CYS A 64 -0.21 0.70 3.35
N CYS A 65 -1.20 0.41 4.19
CA CYS A 65 -0.96 0.08 5.60
C CYS A 65 -0.10 -1.18 5.75
N LEU A 66 -0.35 -2.22 4.96
CA LEU A 66 0.48 -3.42 4.98
C LEU A 66 1.89 -3.14 4.44
N ALA A 67 2.03 -2.37 3.37
CA ALA A 67 3.35 -1.93 2.89
C ALA A 67 4.14 -1.22 4.00
N ASN A 68 3.51 -0.29 4.72
CA ASN A 68 4.15 0.40 5.86
C ASN A 68 4.58 -0.54 6.99
N LEU A 69 3.88 -1.66 7.19
CA LEU A 69 4.21 -2.64 8.24
C LEU A 69 5.32 -3.61 7.82
N TYR A 70 5.44 -3.91 6.53
CA TYR A 70 6.28 -5.00 6.05
C TYR A 70 7.48 -4.59 5.22
N LEU A 71 7.50 -3.38 4.65
CA LEU A 71 8.68 -2.86 3.97
C LEU A 71 9.77 -2.56 5.00
N ARG A 72 10.89 -3.26 4.92
CA ARG A 72 12.06 -3.07 5.81
C ARG A 72 13.08 -2.12 5.21
N THR A 73 12.96 -1.86 3.91
CA THR A 73 13.84 -1.00 3.15
C THR A 73 13.28 0.40 2.94
N ALA A 74 12.02 0.62 3.25
CA ALA A 74 11.39 1.94 3.25
C ALA A 74 11.54 2.60 4.64
N GLY A 75 11.96 3.87 4.67
CA GLY A 75 12.24 4.60 5.92
C GLY A 75 12.96 5.93 5.68
#